data_AF-A0A3M2VIZ6-F1
#
_entry.id   AF-A0A3M2VIZ6-F1
#
_cell.length_a   1.000
_cell.length_b   1.000
_cell.length_c   1.000
_cell.angle_alpha   90.00
_cell.angle_beta   90.00
_cell.angle_gamma   90.00
#
_symmetry.space_group_name_H-M   'P 1'
#
loop_
_entity.id
_entity.type
_entity.pdbx_description
1 polymer ?
#
loop_
_entity_poly.entity_id
_entity_poly.type
_entity_poly.pdbx_seq_one_letter_code
_entity_poly.pdbx_strand_id
1 'polypeptide(L)'
;MTHNPSIPRWLVAGTLSLLIGTSAFADSTTLRSGKYEQLMLAVTPEHQVEGYYAEERGEDPPFSCAFYLKGDIEAGKDVAVSSWSDGAYPGTLKPSADGVTLTIKEGQNHSGCLNVLIPEIATGLDLTRTASKQWISLVKVNVDKAWLQKTANAKATRGPYIVKGDVVGVLAFKDGAAQVEFINADNRSFTGWISQDQYARLTAPGQ
;
A
#
# COMPACT_ATOMS: atom_id res chain seq x y z
N MET A 1 -36.37 -45.27 61.62
CA MET A 1 -37.24 -45.35 60.43
C MET A 1 -36.45 -44.78 59.26
N THR A 2 -35.96 -45.65 58.41
CA THR A 2 -34.92 -45.37 57.39
C THR A 2 -35.44 -45.63 55.99
N HIS A 3 -35.22 -44.64 55.14
CA HIS A 3 -34.94 -44.65 53.69
C HIS A 3 -35.77 -45.48 52.71
N ASN A 4 -36.40 -44.72 51.80
CA ASN A 4 -36.83 -45.11 50.47
C ASN A 4 -35.67 -44.95 49.47
N PRO A 5 -35.48 -45.88 48.50
CA PRO A 5 -34.76 -45.59 47.28
C PRO A 5 -35.68 -45.73 46.05
N SER A 6 -35.52 -44.81 45.10
CA SER A 6 -36.19 -44.84 43.79
C SER A 6 -35.12 -44.83 42.70
N ILE A 7 -35.10 -45.89 41.89
CA ILE A 7 -34.19 -46.07 40.74
C ILE A 7 -34.95 -45.71 39.47
N PRO A 8 -34.42 -44.86 38.57
CA PRO A 8 -35.06 -44.58 37.28
C PRO A 8 -34.52 -45.47 36.15
N ARG A 9 -35.40 -45.75 35.18
CA ARG A 9 -35.16 -46.49 33.93
C ARG A 9 -34.61 -45.56 32.83
N TRP A 10 -33.49 -45.99 32.24
CA TRP A 10 -33.13 -46.10 30.81
C TRP A 10 -33.58 -45.02 29.82
N LEU A 11 -32.63 -44.55 28.97
CA LEU A 11 -32.62 -44.76 27.51
C LEU A 11 -31.34 -44.18 26.87
N VAL A 12 -30.77 -44.93 25.92
CA VAL A 12 -29.62 -44.57 25.06
C VAL A 12 -30.16 -43.90 23.79
N ALA A 13 -29.55 -42.80 23.33
CA ALA A 13 -29.73 -42.28 21.98
C ALA A 13 -28.43 -41.60 21.49
N GLY A 14 -27.99 -41.99 20.30
CA GLY A 14 -26.71 -41.62 19.70
C GLY A 14 -26.64 -40.18 19.16
N THR A 15 -25.44 -39.62 19.18
CA THR A 15 -25.12 -38.28 18.67
C THR A 15 -24.55 -38.34 17.26
N LEU A 16 -25.26 -37.71 16.33
CA LEU A 16 -24.85 -37.43 14.96
C LEU A 16 -23.99 -36.16 14.95
N SER A 17 -22.68 -36.29 14.71
CA SER A 17 -21.76 -35.15 14.63
C SER A 17 -21.92 -34.41 13.30
N LEU A 18 -22.53 -33.23 13.35
CA LEU A 18 -22.54 -32.26 12.26
C LEU A 18 -21.17 -31.54 12.20
N LEU A 19 -20.39 -31.78 11.14
CA LEU A 19 -19.24 -30.94 10.80
C LEU A 19 -19.76 -29.63 10.19
N ILE A 20 -19.77 -28.57 10.99
CA ILE A 20 -20.01 -27.20 10.52
C ILE A 20 -18.75 -26.76 9.77
N GLY A 21 -18.76 -26.84 8.45
CA GLY A 21 -17.74 -26.23 7.60
C GLY A 21 -17.84 -24.71 7.71
N THR A 22 -16.85 -24.07 8.33
CA THR A 22 -16.71 -22.61 8.31
C THR A 22 -16.42 -22.17 6.89
N SER A 23 -17.34 -21.42 6.28
CA SER A 23 -17.11 -20.73 5.01
C SER A 23 -15.94 -19.77 5.19
N ALA A 24 -14.79 -20.09 4.60
CA ALA A 24 -13.73 -19.12 4.38
C ALA A 24 -14.23 -18.12 3.34
N PHE A 25 -14.74 -16.97 3.79
CA PHE A 25 -15.03 -15.87 2.87
C PHE A 25 -13.71 -15.38 2.30
N ALA A 26 -13.59 -15.45 0.97
CA ALA A 26 -12.45 -14.97 0.22
C ALA A 26 -12.33 -13.45 0.39
N ASP A 27 -11.37 -13.04 1.22
CA ASP A 27 -11.01 -11.65 1.53
C ASP A 27 -10.17 -10.99 0.40
N SER A 28 -10.32 -11.50 -0.83
CA SER A 28 -9.43 -11.30 -1.98
C SER A 28 -9.83 -10.11 -2.87
N THR A 29 -10.61 -9.17 -2.36
CA THR A 29 -11.15 -8.03 -3.14
C THR A 29 -10.99 -6.68 -2.45
N THR A 30 -10.32 -6.62 -1.31
CA THR A 30 -10.06 -5.36 -0.60
C THR A 30 -8.64 -4.89 -0.88
N LEU A 31 -8.49 -3.61 -1.25
CA LEU A 31 -7.18 -2.99 -1.37
C LEU A 31 -6.47 -3.00 -0.02
N ARG A 32 -5.17 -3.27 -0.03
CA ARG A 32 -4.33 -3.30 1.17
C ARG A 32 -3.03 -2.56 0.91
N SER A 33 -2.51 -1.87 1.92
CA SER A 33 -1.21 -1.22 1.83
C SER A 33 -0.09 -2.24 1.60
N GLY A 34 0.87 -1.93 0.73
CA GLY A 34 1.91 -2.88 0.38
C GLY A 34 2.80 -2.44 -0.77
N LYS A 35 3.79 -3.29 -1.07
CA LYS A 35 4.53 -3.24 -2.32
C LYS A 35 3.89 -4.23 -3.29
N TYR A 36 3.58 -3.74 -4.48
CA TYR A 36 3.01 -4.48 -5.61
C TYR A 36 4.00 -4.34 -6.76
N GLU A 37 4.99 -5.23 -6.82
CA GLU A 37 6.13 -5.10 -7.72
C GLU A 37 6.75 -3.67 -7.71
N GLN A 38 6.59 -2.89 -8.77
CA GLN A 38 7.08 -1.51 -8.94
C GLN A 38 6.18 -0.42 -8.32
N LEU A 39 5.00 -0.80 -7.80
CA LEU A 39 4.03 0.09 -7.18
C LEU A 39 4.12 0.01 -5.64
N MET A 40 4.35 1.15 -5.02
CA MET A 40 4.04 1.36 -3.61
C MET A 40 2.59 1.80 -3.48
N LEU A 41 1.82 1.17 -2.60
CA LEU A 41 0.41 1.50 -2.36
C LEU A 41 0.13 1.63 -0.86
N ALA A 42 -0.50 2.73 -0.46
CA ALA A 42 -1.03 2.95 0.88
C ALA A 42 -2.54 3.13 0.80
N VAL A 43 -3.27 2.45 1.70
CA VAL A 43 -4.68 2.69 1.99
C VAL A 43 -4.73 3.59 3.23
N THR A 44 -5.27 4.79 3.09
CA THR A 44 -5.33 5.78 4.16
C THR A 44 -6.47 5.50 5.14
N PRO A 45 -6.41 6.02 6.38
CA PRO A 45 -7.52 5.94 7.33
C PRO A 45 -8.82 6.58 6.83
N GLU A 46 -8.72 7.52 5.90
CA GLU A 46 -9.85 8.21 5.25
C GLU A 46 -10.45 7.42 4.07
N HIS A 47 -10.05 6.15 3.89
CA HIS A 47 -10.46 5.29 2.77
C HIS A 47 -10.05 5.86 1.40
N GLN A 48 -8.83 6.40 1.31
CA GLN A 48 -8.21 6.77 0.03
C GLN A 48 -7.08 5.80 -0.30
N VAL A 49 -6.72 5.70 -1.58
CA VAL A 49 -5.43 5.16 -1.98
C VAL A 49 -4.46 6.27 -2.29
N GLU A 50 -3.21 6.08 -1.87
CA GLU A 50 -2.05 6.83 -2.34
C GLU A 50 -1.05 5.83 -2.93
N GLY A 51 -0.55 6.12 -4.12
CA GLY A 51 0.38 5.23 -4.80
C GLY A 51 1.54 5.96 -5.47
N TYR A 52 2.63 5.23 -5.65
CA TYR A 52 3.80 5.66 -6.41
C TYR A 52 4.33 4.49 -7.22
N TYR A 53 4.28 4.61 -8.54
CA TYR A 53 4.88 3.68 -9.48
C TYR A 53 6.26 4.19 -9.87
N ALA A 54 7.26 3.30 -9.87
CA ALA A 54 8.57 3.61 -10.41
C ALA A 54 9.25 2.37 -10.99
N GLU A 55 9.63 2.44 -12.27
CA GLU A 55 10.36 1.40 -12.99
C GLU A 55 11.49 2.01 -13.81
N GLU A 56 12.61 1.30 -13.89
CA GLU A 56 13.71 1.60 -14.79
C GLU A 56 13.97 0.41 -15.72
N ARG A 57 14.26 0.67 -16.99
CA ARG A 57 14.53 -0.34 -18.01
C ARG A 57 15.61 0.10 -18.98
N GLY A 58 16.43 -0.85 -19.43
CA GLY A 58 17.47 -0.64 -20.44
C GLY A 58 18.86 -0.45 -19.84
N GLU A 59 19.83 -0.18 -20.72
CA GLU A 59 21.24 0.01 -20.37
C GLU A 59 21.66 1.46 -20.59
N ASP A 60 22.54 1.93 -19.69
CA ASP A 60 23.09 3.28 -19.50
C ASP A 60 22.92 4.31 -20.66
N PRO A 61 22.08 5.37 -20.49
CA PRO A 61 21.22 5.64 -19.34
C PRO A 61 19.89 4.83 -19.41
N PRO A 62 19.38 4.34 -18.27
CA PRO A 62 18.10 3.64 -18.26
C PRO A 62 16.94 4.58 -18.59
N PHE A 63 15.92 4.05 -19.27
CA PHE A 63 14.61 4.69 -19.35
C PHE A 63 13.90 4.52 -18.00
N SER A 64 13.47 5.62 -17.41
CA SER A 64 12.71 5.62 -16.17
C SER A 64 11.25 6.01 -16.43
N CYS A 65 10.33 5.38 -15.72
CA CYS A 65 8.92 5.73 -15.68
C CYS A 65 8.52 5.85 -14.22
N ALA A 66 8.07 7.03 -13.81
CA ALA A 66 7.57 7.25 -12.46
C ALA A 66 6.39 8.21 -12.43
N PHE A 67 5.40 7.87 -11.62
CA PHE A 67 4.22 8.71 -11.40
C PHE A 67 3.58 8.39 -10.05
N TYR A 68 2.87 9.37 -9.51
CA TYR A 68 2.02 9.21 -8.34
C TYR A 68 0.60 8.87 -8.77
N LEU A 69 -0.19 8.31 -7.86
CA LEU A 69 -1.63 8.16 -8.04
C LEU A 69 -2.39 8.35 -6.73
N LYS A 70 -3.64 8.82 -6.84
CA LYS A 70 -4.55 8.98 -5.70
C LYS A 70 -6.00 8.78 -6.13
N GLY A 71 -6.82 8.21 -5.25
CA GLY A 71 -8.24 8.00 -5.50
C GLY A 71 -9.01 7.64 -4.23
N ASP A 72 -10.34 7.78 -4.26
CA ASP A 72 -11.23 7.44 -3.16
C ASP A 72 -11.71 5.99 -3.28
N ILE A 73 -11.66 5.24 -2.17
CA ILE A 73 -12.11 3.85 -2.13
C ILE A 73 -13.60 3.81 -1.84
N GLU A 74 -14.36 3.31 -2.80
CA GLU A 74 -15.78 3.02 -2.62
C GLU A 74 -15.99 1.50 -2.54
N ALA A 75 -16.72 1.05 -1.52
CA ALA A 75 -16.95 -0.38 -1.31
C ALA A 75 -17.62 -1.04 -2.53
N GLY A 76 -17.01 -2.13 -3.01
CA GLY A 76 -17.54 -2.93 -4.13
C GLY A 76 -17.35 -2.31 -5.52
N LYS A 77 -16.56 -1.22 -5.65
CA LYS A 77 -16.24 -0.61 -6.93
C LYS A 77 -14.74 -0.62 -7.20
N ASP A 78 -14.38 -0.56 -8.48
CA ASP A 78 -13.01 -0.24 -8.87
C ASP A 78 -12.71 1.22 -8.48
N VAL A 79 -11.46 1.49 -8.07
CA VAL A 79 -11.07 2.81 -7.59
C VAL A 79 -10.70 3.69 -8.78
N ALA A 80 -11.48 4.75 -9.01
CA ALA A 80 -11.07 5.80 -9.94
C ALA A 80 -9.87 6.54 -9.34
N VAL A 81 -8.77 6.61 -10.09
CA VAL A 81 -7.55 7.29 -9.66
C VAL A 81 -7.20 8.42 -10.62
N SER A 82 -6.59 9.47 -10.08
CA SER A 82 -5.80 10.42 -10.87
C SER A 82 -4.33 10.06 -10.69
N SER A 83 -3.61 9.88 -11.78
CA SER A 83 -2.15 9.73 -11.78
C SER A 83 -1.47 11.00 -12.25
N TRP A 84 -0.28 11.31 -11.72
CA TRP A 84 0.46 12.50 -12.15
C TRP A 84 1.98 12.34 -12.09
N SER A 85 2.65 13.07 -12.98
CA SER A 85 4.09 13.38 -12.90
C SER A 85 4.32 14.81 -13.37
N ASP A 86 4.27 15.04 -14.68
CA ASP A 86 4.29 16.36 -15.32
C ASP A 86 2.89 16.80 -15.80
N GLY A 87 2.02 15.82 -16.08
CA GLY A 87 0.60 15.99 -16.37
C GLY A 87 -0.24 15.07 -15.49
N ALA A 88 -1.56 15.29 -15.47
CA ALA A 88 -2.51 14.45 -14.72
C ALA A 88 -3.36 13.62 -15.69
N TYR A 89 -3.47 12.32 -15.46
CA TYR A 89 -4.23 11.40 -16.30
C TYR A 89 -5.20 10.56 -15.45
N PRO A 90 -6.42 10.31 -15.92
CA PRO A 90 -7.36 9.46 -15.22
C PRO A 90 -7.02 7.98 -15.43
N GLY A 91 -7.26 7.19 -14.39
CA GLY A 91 -7.08 5.74 -14.40
C GLY A 91 -8.02 5.02 -13.45
N THR A 92 -7.81 3.72 -13.36
CA THR A 92 -8.55 2.82 -12.48
C THR A 92 -7.57 1.89 -11.77
N LEU A 93 -7.82 1.63 -10.49
CA LEU A 93 -7.12 0.62 -9.70
C LEU A 93 -8.12 -0.42 -9.20
N LYS A 94 -7.88 -1.69 -9.56
CA LYS A 94 -8.76 -2.80 -9.24
C LYS A 94 -8.03 -3.85 -8.40
N PRO A 95 -8.57 -4.30 -7.26
CA PRO A 95 -8.07 -5.47 -6.55
C PRO A 95 -8.11 -6.73 -7.43
N SER A 96 -7.05 -7.53 -7.40
CA SER A 96 -7.03 -8.90 -7.95
C SER A 96 -6.83 -9.93 -6.83
N ALA A 97 -6.80 -11.22 -7.16
CA ALA A 97 -6.69 -12.29 -6.17
C ALA A 97 -5.40 -12.22 -5.33
N ASP A 98 -4.30 -11.78 -5.94
CA ASP A 98 -2.95 -11.73 -5.38
C ASP A 98 -2.29 -10.35 -5.47
N GLY A 99 -3.00 -9.35 -6.00
CA GLY A 99 -2.41 -8.06 -6.35
C GLY A 99 -3.42 -7.00 -6.69
N VAL A 100 -3.06 -6.17 -7.67
CA VAL A 100 -3.93 -5.14 -8.26
C VAL A 100 -3.73 -5.08 -9.76
N THR A 101 -4.76 -4.65 -10.48
CA THR A 101 -4.68 -4.23 -11.88
C THR A 101 -4.75 -2.71 -11.93
N LEU A 102 -3.70 -2.07 -12.43
CA LEU A 102 -3.62 -0.62 -12.66
C LEU A 102 -3.84 -0.31 -14.14
N THR A 103 -4.83 0.53 -14.46
CA THR A 103 -5.08 0.98 -15.83
C THR A 103 -5.03 2.50 -15.89
N ILE A 104 -4.15 3.07 -16.71
CA ILE A 104 -4.09 4.50 -17.00
C ILE A 104 -4.12 4.64 -18.52
N LYS A 105 -5.26 5.08 -19.08
CA LYS A 105 -5.51 5.07 -20.54
C LYS A 105 -4.45 5.83 -21.34
N GLU A 106 -3.93 6.89 -20.74
CA GLU A 106 -2.90 7.76 -21.30
C GLU A 106 -1.58 7.64 -20.51
N GLY A 107 -1.37 6.51 -19.83
CA GLY A 107 -0.22 6.31 -18.93
C GLY A 107 1.13 6.39 -19.65
N GLN A 108 1.17 6.06 -20.94
CA GLN A 108 2.34 6.25 -21.81
C GLN A 108 2.74 7.72 -22.00
N ASN A 109 1.82 8.66 -21.72
CA ASN A 109 2.09 10.10 -21.79
C ASN A 109 2.78 10.62 -20.52
N HIS A 110 2.84 9.84 -19.44
CA HIS A 110 3.76 10.15 -18.35
C HIS A 110 5.19 10.13 -18.88
N SER A 111 5.98 11.11 -18.41
CA SER A 111 7.38 11.25 -18.80
C SER A 111 8.16 9.94 -18.64
N GLY A 112 8.79 9.50 -19.73
CA GLY A 112 9.58 8.28 -19.81
C GLY A 112 8.81 6.95 -19.91
N CYS A 113 7.50 6.93 -19.62
CA CYS A 113 6.69 5.70 -19.62
C CYS A 113 6.45 5.10 -21.00
N LEU A 114 6.51 5.88 -22.08
CA LEU A 114 6.46 5.38 -23.46
C LEU A 114 7.55 4.33 -23.76
N ASN A 115 8.73 4.43 -23.14
CA ASN A 115 9.84 3.50 -23.40
C ASN A 115 9.87 2.31 -22.42
N VAL A 116 8.99 2.31 -21.42
CA VAL A 116 8.98 1.34 -20.33
C VAL A 116 7.69 0.50 -20.32
N LEU A 117 6.53 1.06 -20.67
CA LEU A 117 5.22 0.42 -20.41
C LEU A 117 4.37 0.13 -21.65
N ILE A 118 4.92 0.10 -22.86
CA ILE A 118 4.09 -0.21 -24.05
C ILE A 118 3.87 -1.73 -24.17
N PRO A 119 2.61 -2.21 -24.32
CA PRO A 119 1.32 -1.50 -24.28
C PRO A 119 0.54 -1.63 -22.94
N GLU A 120 1.14 -2.21 -21.91
CA GLU A 120 0.45 -2.80 -20.76
C GLU A 120 -0.31 -1.78 -19.87
N ILE A 121 0.22 -0.56 -19.67
CA ILE A 121 -0.39 0.39 -18.73
C ILE A 121 -1.77 0.90 -19.18
N ALA A 122 -2.02 0.98 -20.48
CA ALA A 122 -3.30 1.46 -21.03
C ALA A 122 -4.39 0.38 -21.02
N THR A 123 -4.01 -0.90 -21.01
CA THR A 123 -4.92 -2.05 -21.07
C THR A 123 -5.13 -2.73 -19.71
N GLY A 124 -4.27 -2.44 -18.73
CA GLY A 124 -4.26 -3.06 -17.42
C GLY A 124 -2.92 -3.71 -17.14
N LEU A 125 -2.20 -3.14 -16.17
CA LEU A 125 -0.96 -3.65 -15.64
C LEU A 125 -1.26 -4.44 -14.37
N ASP A 126 -1.15 -5.76 -14.44
CA ASP A 126 -1.30 -6.65 -13.28
C ASP A 126 -0.02 -6.63 -12.45
N LEU A 127 -0.16 -6.29 -11.16
CA LEU A 127 0.96 -6.11 -10.22
C LEU A 127 0.73 -7.00 -9.01
N THR A 128 1.58 -8.01 -8.84
CA THR A 128 1.49 -8.95 -7.72
C THR A 128 1.95 -8.30 -6.42
N ARG A 129 1.25 -8.56 -5.31
CA ARG A 129 1.69 -8.07 -4.00
C ARG A 129 2.93 -8.83 -3.52
N THR A 130 4.06 -8.14 -3.49
CA THR A 130 5.36 -8.71 -3.05
C THR A 130 5.63 -8.50 -1.56
N ALA A 131 5.00 -7.50 -0.94
CA ALA A 131 5.11 -7.30 0.50
C ALA A 131 3.84 -6.67 1.10
N SER A 132 3.39 -7.23 2.23
CA SER A 132 2.34 -6.63 3.06
C SER A 132 2.91 -5.56 3.98
N LYS A 133 2.30 -4.36 3.99
CA LYS A 133 2.77 -3.19 4.76
C LYS A 133 1.63 -2.56 5.55
N GLN A 134 2.00 -1.75 6.55
CA GLN A 134 1.07 -1.01 7.42
C GLN A 134 1.09 0.49 7.08
N TRP A 135 1.37 0.83 5.82
CA TRP A 135 1.43 2.22 5.41
C TRP A 135 0.04 2.85 5.44
N ILE A 136 -0.06 4.01 6.08
CA ILE A 136 -1.29 4.81 6.18
C ILE A 136 -1.29 6.02 5.24
N SER A 137 -0.16 6.29 4.58
CA SER A 137 0.05 7.35 3.59
C SER A 137 1.39 7.12 2.91
N LEU A 138 1.65 7.85 1.82
CA LEU A 138 2.98 8.00 1.22
C LEU A 138 3.42 9.47 1.32
N VAL A 139 4.72 9.71 1.47
CA VAL A 139 5.30 11.06 1.42
C VAL A 139 6.56 11.08 0.56
N LYS A 140 6.85 12.24 -0.03
CA LYS A 140 8.08 12.47 -0.79
C LYS A 140 9.06 13.28 0.05
N VAL A 141 10.29 12.80 0.17
CA VAL A 141 11.36 13.56 0.82
C VAL A 141 11.74 14.77 -0.02
N ASN A 142 11.75 15.96 0.57
CA ASN A 142 11.96 17.24 -0.14
C ASN A 142 13.28 17.94 0.21
N VAL A 143 14.04 17.41 1.18
CA VAL A 143 15.37 17.88 1.60
C VAL A 143 16.46 16.92 1.15
N ASP A 144 17.69 17.41 0.99
CA ASP A 144 18.82 16.60 0.50
C ASP A 144 19.08 15.35 1.37
N LYS A 145 18.92 15.49 2.69
CA LYS A 145 19.03 14.38 3.65
C LYS A 145 18.01 14.52 4.77
N ALA A 146 17.06 13.60 4.81
CA ALA A 146 16.16 13.40 5.93
C ALA A 146 16.74 12.32 6.87
N TRP A 147 17.45 12.73 7.92
CA TRP A 147 18.03 11.81 8.90
C TRP A 147 16.93 11.09 9.69
N LEU A 148 17.01 9.76 9.76
CA LEU A 148 16.04 8.95 10.49
C LEU A 148 16.22 9.12 12.00
N GLN A 149 15.19 9.67 12.64
CA GLN A 149 15.19 9.96 14.06
C GLN A 149 14.54 8.84 14.87
N LYS A 150 14.97 8.69 16.14
CA LYS A 150 14.40 7.69 17.06
C LYS A 150 12.98 8.04 17.54
N THR A 151 12.64 9.34 17.56
CA THR A 151 11.37 9.86 18.07
C THR A 151 10.93 11.05 17.23
N ALA A 152 9.63 11.36 17.19
CA ALA A 152 9.03 12.46 16.44
C ALA A 152 9.68 13.85 16.66
N ASN A 153 10.15 14.12 17.89
CA ASN A 153 10.66 15.44 18.29
C ASN A 153 12.19 15.51 18.42
N ALA A 154 12.91 14.48 17.97
CA ALA A 154 14.36 14.49 18.04
C ALA A 154 14.95 15.42 16.96
N LYS A 155 16.25 15.66 17.03
CA LYS A 155 16.99 16.39 15.99
C LYS A 155 18.28 15.65 15.69
N ALA A 156 18.18 14.65 14.83
CA ALA A 156 19.34 13.90 14.38
C ALA A 156 20.05 14.67 13.26
N THR A 157 21.37 14.75 13.36
CA THR A 157 22.25 15.33 12.31
C THR A 157 23.22 14.29 11.73
N ARG A 158 23.08 13.02 12.14
CA ARG A 158 23.91 11.88 11.74
C ARG A 158 23.13 10.57 11.85
N GLY A 159 23.52 9.55 11.08
CA GLY A 159 22.92 8.21 11.09
C GLY A 159 22.39 7.78 9.72
N PRO A 160 21.47 6.82 9.63
CA PRO A 160 20.75 6.55 8.38
C PRO A 160 19.93 7.76 7.95
N TYR A 161 19.84 8.01 6.65
CA TYR A 161 19.04 9.07 6.08
C TYR A 161 18.41 8.62 4.76
N ILE A 162 17.36 9.34 4.37
CA ILE A 162 16.66 9.19 3.08
C ILE A 162 16.93 10.45 2.26
N VAL A 163 17.08 10.32 0.94
CA VAL A 163 17.49 11.45 0.09
C VAL A 163 16.30 12.12 -0.57
N LYS A 164 16.52 13.35 -1.03
CA LYS A 164 15.53 14.12 -1.78
C LYS A 164 15.00 13.34 -2.97
N GLY A 165 13.68 13.35 -3.15
CA GLY A 165 12.99 12.68 -4.25
C GLY A 165 12.48 11.28 -3.89
N ASP A 166 13.05 10.62 -2.88
CA ASP A 166 12.58 9.31 -2.44
C ASP A 166 11.13 9.39 -1.94
N VAL A 167 10.32 8.42 -2.34
CA VAL A 167 8.96 8.22 -1.85
C VAL A 167 8.97 7.10 -0.82
N VAL A 168 8.35 7.35 0.34
CA VAL A 168 8.40 6.45 1.49
C VAL A 168 7.01 6.19 2.03
N GLY A 169 6.83 5.00 2.61
CA GLY A 169 5.61 4.66 3.32
C GLY A 169 5.56 5.31 4.69
N VAL A 170 4.42 5.86 5.08
CA VAL A 170 4.21 6.43 6.42
C VAL A 170 3.49 5.40 7.29
N LEU A 171 4.02 5.12 8.47
CA LEU A 171 3.44 4.24 9.49
C LEU A 171 2.59 5.01 10.51
N ALA A 172 2.97 6.25 10.81
CA ALA A 172 2.27 7.11 11.76
C ALA A 172 2.59 8.58 11.51
N PHE A 173 1.67 9.47 11.92
CA PHE A 173 1.94 10.90 12.09
C PHE A 173 1.88 11.26 13.58
N LYS A 174 2.78 12.15 14.02
CA LYS A 174 2.77 12.70 15.38
C LYS A 174 3.42 14.06 15.40
N ASP A 175 2.72 15.07 15.94
CA ASP A 175 3.23 16.43 16.11
C ASP A 175 3.81 17.03 14.79
N GLY A 176 3.19 16.70 13.65
CA GLY A 176 3.66 17.10 12.32
C GLY A 176 4.79 16.25 11.75
N ALA A 177 5.47 15.43 12.54
CA ALA A 177 6.46 14.46 12.07
C ALA A 177 5.78 13.20 11.50
N ALA A 178 6.48 12.52 10.58
CA ALA A 178 6.07 11.24 10.03
C ALA A 178 7.03 10.14 10.47
N GLN A 179 6.50 9.05 11.01
CA GLN A 179 7.24 7.80 11.14
C GLN A 179 7.20 7.09 9.79
N VAL A 180 8.35 6.95 9.15
CA VAL A 180 8.46 6.43 7.79
C VAL A 180 9.14 5.08 7.75
N GLU A 181 8.81 4.31 6.73
CA GLU A 181 9.52 3.12 6.30
C GLU A 181 10.08 3.37 4.90
N PHE A 182 11.40 3.28 4.77
CA PHE A 182 12.11 3.28 3.50
C PHE A 182 12.57 1.86 3.16
N ILE A 183 12.40 1.46 1.90
CA ILE A 183 12.85 0.16 1.39
C ILE A 183 13.91 0.42 0.32
N ASN A 184 15.13 -0.05 0.54
CA ASN A 184 16.20 0.13 -0.44
C ASN A 184 16.11 -0.88 -1.59
N ALA A 185 17.03 -0.77 -2.56
CA ALA A 185 17.11 -1.69 -3.71
C ALA A 185 17.30 -3.16 -3.31
N ASP A 186 17.97 -3.44 -2.19
CA ASP A 186 18.16 -4.80 -1.63
C ASP A 186 16.94 -5.30 -0.85
N ASN A 187 15.79 -4.62 -0.97
CA ASN A 187 14.56 -4.90 -0.24
C ASN A 187 14.69 -4.84 1.29
N ARG A 188 15.71 -4.12 1.81
CA ARG A 188 15.91 -3.90 3.24
C ARG A 188 15.09 -2.71 3.70
N SER A 189 14.39 -2.89 4.81
CA SER A 189 13.55 -1.87 5.44
C SER A 189 14.32 -1.07 6.49
N PHE A 190 14.12 0.24 6.49
CA PHE A 190 14.64 1.19 7.47
C PHE A 190 13.48 2.05 7.99
N THR A 191 13.36 2.14 9.32
CA THR A 191 12.28 2.90 9.96
C THR A 191 12.86 4.01 10.85
N GLY A 192 12.20 5.16 10.82
CA GLY A 192 12.51 6.27 11.72
C GLY A 192 11.55 7.43 11.53
N TRP A 193 11.71 8.48 12.34
CA TRP A 193 10.92 9.70 12.22
C TRP A 193 11.65 10.72 11.35
N ILE A 194 10.89 11.44 10.52
CA ILE A 194 11.33 12.63 9.79
C ILE A 194 10.39 13.80 10.12
N SER A 195 10.96 15.00 10.21
CA SER A 195 10.23 16.22 10.59
C SER A 195 9.36 16.74 9.45
N GLN A 196 8.33 17.52 9.77
CA GLN A 196 7.36 18.06 8.80
C GLN A 196 7.99 18.83 7.63
N ASP A 197 9.08 19.54 7.90
CA ASP A 197 9.83 20.33 6.92
C ASP A 197 10.70 19.49 5.98
N GLN A 198 10.83 18.18 6.23
CA GLN A 198 11.67 17.26 5.47
C GLN A 198 10.90 16.44 4.43
N TYR A 199 9.58 16.57 4.37
CA TYR A 199 8.75 15.86 3.40
C TYR A 199 7.59 16.70 2.87
N ALA A 200 7.04 16.27 1.74
CA ALA A 200 5.80 16.75 1.19
C ALA A 200 4.78 15.60 1.13
N ARG A 201 3.52 15.89 1.44
CA ARG A 201 2.41 14.96 1.18
C ARG A 201 2.18 14.82 -0.32
N LEU A 202 1.64 13.68 -0.74
CA LEU A 202 1.21 13.51 -2.12
C LEU A 202 -0.10 14.26 -2.37
N THR A 203 -0.03 15.29 -3.21
CA THR A 203 -1.19 16.09 -3.60
C THR A 203 -1.32 16.03 -5.11
N ALA A 204 -2.52 15.66 -5.59
CA ALA A 204 -2.81 15.68 -7.02
C ALA A 204 -2.82 17.13 -7.54
N PRO A 205 -2.30 17.41 -8.74
CA PRO A 205 -2.36 18.75 -9.33
C PRO A 205 -3.80 19.26 -9.43
N GLY A 206 -4.04 20.50 -9.00
CA GLY A 206 -5.35 21.14 -9.11
C GLY A 206 -6.33 20.88 -7.96
N GLN A 207 -5.88 20.26 -6.85
CA GLN A 207 -6.60 20.21 -5.56
C GLN A 207 -6.08 21.26 -4.57
#